data_AF-A0A7S2HYP6-F1
#
_entry.id   AF-A0A7S2HYP6-F1
#
_cell.length_a   1.000
_cell.length_b   1.000
_cell.length_c   1.000
_cell.angle_alpha   90.00
_cell.angle_beta   90.00
_cell.angle_gamma   90.00
#
_symmetry.space_group_name_H-M   'P 1'
#
loop_
_entity.id
_entity.type
_entity.pdbx_description
1 polymer ?
#
loop_
_entity_poly.entity_id
_entity_poly.type
_entity_poly.pdbx_seq_one_letter_code
_entity_poly.pdbx_strand_id
1 'polypeptide(L)'
;RYRHAAVVHGCCMFVFGGVDTQSKFSDLCMFNFDTRSWARLVTLGDAPSARSFHSAVMHGGSMYILGGCDSARVRRNDMYKITIPQHCETDDHERAIDERAVVKRAR
;
A
#
# COMPACT_ATOMS: atom_id res chain seq x y z
N ARG A 1 -11.57 4.15 -6.81
CA ARG A 1 -11.67 3.22 -5.66
C ARG A 1 -12.13 3.98 -4.40
N TYR A 2 -12.89 3.35 -3.50
CA TYR A 2 -13.31 3.90 -2.19
C TYR A 2 -12.93 2.94 -1.04
N ARG A 3 -12.98 3.42 0.22
CA ARG A 3 -12.61 2.65 1.43
C ARG A 3 -11.20 2.02 1.38
N HIS A 4 -10.30 2.68 0.66
CA HIS A 4 -8.86 2.42 0.70
C HIS A 4 -8.25 3.15 1.89
N ALA A 5 -7.02 2.82 2.25
CA ALA A 5 -6.22 3.64 3.15
C ALA A 5 -5.13 4.37 2.36
N ALA A 6 -4.88 5.61 2.72
CA ALA A 6 -3.84 6.44 2.15
C ALA A 6 -2.97 7.01 3.27
N VAL A 7 -1.67 7.06 3.05
CA VAL A 7 -0.68 7.61 3.99
C VAL A 7 0.36 8.40 3.22
N VAL A 8 0.88 9.48 3.80
CA VAL A 8 1.92 10.32 3.19
C VAL A 8 3.26 10.05 3.85
N HIS A 9 4.32 9.95 3.06
CA HIS A 9 5.70 9.83 3.50
C HIS A 9 6.63 10.49 2.48
N GLY A 10 7.47 11.42 2.93
CA GLY A 10 8.28 12.25 2.02
C GLY A 10 7.43 13.04 1.04
N CYS A 11 7.83 13.06 -0.23
CA CYS A 11 7.08 13.64 -1.35
C CYS A 11 6.08 12.67 -1.99
N CYS A 12 5.76 11.56 -1.33
CA CYS A 12 4.90 10.52 -1.88
C CYS A 12 3.68 10.22 -1.02
N MET A 13 2.56 9.91 -1.67
CA MET A 13 1.37 9.33 -1.05
C MET A 13 1.26 7.86 -1.45
N PHE A 14 1.12 6.99 -0.46
CA PHE A 14 0.95 5.56 -0.63
C PHE A 14 -0.50 5.17 -0.37
N VAL A 15 -1.10 4.43 -1.31
CA VAL A 15 -2.49 4.00 -1.25
C VAL A 15 -2.54 2.48 -1.32
N PHE A 16 -3.16 1.85 -0.32
CA PHE A 16 -3.34 0.40 -0.30
C PHE A 16 -4.80 0.00 -0.43
N GLY A 17 -5.04 -1.00 -1.28
CA GLY A 17 -6.29 -1.73 -1.38
C GLY A 17 -7.51 -0.86 -1.69
N GLY A 18 -8.61 -1.13 -0.99
CA GLY A 18 -9.91 -0.54 -1.24
C GLY A 18 -10.79 -1.38 -2.16
N VAL A 19 -11.86 -0.78 -2.65
CA VAL A 19 -12.88 -1.47 -3.45
C VAL A 19 -13.46 -0.52 -4.51
N ASP A 20 -13.91 -1.06 -5.63
CA ASP A 20 -14.75 -0.35 -6.60
C ASP A 20 -16.10 -1.08 -6.78
N THR A 21 -16.77 -0.89 -7.91
CA THR A 21 -18.05 -1.56 -8.19
C THR A 21 -17.89 -3.05 -8.55
N GLN A 22 -16.68 -3.48 -8.91
CA GLN A 22 -16.41 -4.83 -9.42
C GLN A 22 -15.55 -5.65 -8.47
N SER A 23 -14.49 -5.06 -7.91
CA SER A 23 -13.42 -5.79 -7.23
C SER A 23 -12.89 -5.08 -5.98
N LYS A 24 -12.36 -5.87 -5.04
CA LYS A 24 -11.45 -5.38 -4.00
C LYS A 24 -10.01 -5.48 -4.46
N PHE A 25 -9.17 -4.61 -3.95
CA PHE A 25 -7.76 -4.53 -4.31
C PHE A 25 -6.85 -4.88 -3.14
N SER A 26 -5.66 -5.41 -3.47
CA SER A 26 -4.52 -5.65 -2.57
C SER A 26 -3.24 -4.99 -3.10
N ASP A 27 -3.36 -4.07 -4.06
CA ASP A 27 -2.22 -3.36 -4.63
C ASP A 27 -1.78 -2.20 -3.73
N LEU A 28 -0.48 -1.88 -3.85
CA LEU A 28 0.10 -0.67 -3.32
C LEU A 28 0.37 0.28 -4.49
N CYS A 29 -0.28 1.43 -4.48
CA CYS A 29 -0.03 2.53 -5.41
C CYS A 29 0.74 3.64 -4.70
N MET A 30 1.60 4.32 -5.45
CA MET A 30 2.34 5.49 -5.01
C MET A 30 1.99 6.65 -5.94
N PHE A 31 1.75 7.82 -5.36
CA PHE A 31 1.67 9.08 -6.08
C PHE A 31 2.82 9.97 -5.63
N ASN A 32 3.67 10.37 -6.56
CA ASN A 32 4.73 11.33 -6.29
C ASN A 32 4.18 12.75 -6.52
N PHE A 33 4.31 13.62 -5.52
CA PHE A 33 3.78 14.99 -5.56
C PHE A 33 4.59 15.94 -6.45
N ASP A 34 5.89 15.69 -6.59
CA ASP A 34 6.81 16.51 -7.38
C ASP A 34 6.59 16.25 -8.88
N THR A 35 6.60 14.97 -9.28
CA THR A 35 6.37 14.54 -10.67
C THR A 35 4.88 14.48 -11.04
N ARG A 36 3.99 14.54 -10.05
CA ARG A 36 2.52 14.47 -10.19
C ARG A 36 2.02 13.23 -10.92
N SER A 37 2.62 12.09 -10.61
CA SER A 37 2.40 10.87 -11.36
C SER A 37 2.20 9.67 -10.45
N TRP A 38 1.52 8.67 -10.99
CA TRP A 38 1.18 7.44 -10.29
C TRP A 38 2.11 6.30 -10.74
N ALA A 39 2.56 5.53 -9.75
CA ALA A 39 3.22 4.26 -9.96
C ALA A 39 2.51 3.17 -9.15
N ARG A 40 2.56 1.93 -9.65
CA ARG A 40 2.13 0.75 -8.89
C ARG A 40 3.38 0.05 -8.38
N LEU A 41 3.49 -0.13 -7.07
CA LEU A 41 4.63 -0.80 -6.45
C LEU A 41 4.38 -2.30 -6.40
N VAL A 42 5.41 -3.08 -6.71
CA VAL A 42 5.37 -4.53 -6.62
C VAL A 42 5.61 -4.94 -5.17
N THR A 43 4.64 -5.58 -4.55
CA THR A 43 4.78 -6.11 -3.19
C THR A 43 5.28 -7.56 -3.23
N LEU A 44 6.41 -7.85 -2.58
CA LEU A 44 6.96 -9.19 -2.41
C LEU A 44 6.64 -9.77 -1.03
N GLY A 45 6.51 -11.10 -0.96
CA GLY A 45 6.27 -11.82 0.28
C GLY A 45 4.79 -12.03 0.58
N ASP A 46 4.47 -12.11 1.87
CA ASP A 46 3.16 -12.57 2.33
C ASP A 46 2.19 -11.38 2.45
N ALA A 47 1.67 -10.94 1.30
CA ALA A 47 0.87 -9.74 1.18
C ALA A 47 -0.54 -9.91 1.79
N PRO A 48 -1.15 -8.83 2.33
CA PRO A 48 -2.54 -8.87 2.75
C PRO A 48 -3.45 -9.23 1.58
N SER A 49 -4.45 -10.07 1.85
CA SER A 49 -5.55 -10.29 0.92
C SER A 49 -6.24 -8.97 0.54
N ALA A 50 -6.86 -8.95 -0.65
CA ALA A 50 -7.61 -7.80 -1.14
C ALA A 50 -8.68 -7.36 -0.15
N ARG A 51 -8.66 -6.09 0.26
CA ARG A 51 -9.42 -5.63 1.43
C ARG A 51 -9.82 -4.16 1.35
N SER A 52 -10.93 -3.84 2.01
CA SER A 52 -11.41 -2.46 2.22
C SER A 52 -11.70 -2.22 3.70
N PHE A 53 -11.91 -0.96 4.10
CA PHE A 53 -12.15 -0.55 5.50
C PHE A 53 -11.02 -0.89 6.49
N HIS A 54 -9.83 -1.16 5.99
CA HIS A 54 -8.65 -1.32 6.84
C HIS A 54 -8.13 0.07 7.25
N SER A 55 -7.37 0.11 8.34
CA SER A 55 -6.61 1.31 8.72
C SER A 55 -5.16 1.16 8.29
N ALA A 56 -4.49 2.28 8.03
CA ALA A 56 -3.06 2.28 7.77
C ALA A 56 -2.34 3.47 8.40
N VAL A 57 -1.06 3.28 8.73
CA VAL A 57 -0.17 4.32 9.28
C VAL A 57 1.26 4.13 8.76
N MET A 58 1.99 5.23 8.58
CA MET A 58 3.43 5.19 8.29
C MET A 58 4.24 5.30 9.58
N HIS A 59 5.21 4.42 9.75
CA HIS A 59 6.17 4.47 10.85
C HIS A 59 7.50 3.83 10.44
N GLY A 60 8.62 4.54 10.65
CA GLY A 60 9.96 4.04 10.36
C GLY A 60 10.16 3.52 8.93
N GLY A 61 9.74 4.30 7.93
CA GLY A 61 9.86 3.92 6.50
C GLY A 61 8.99 2.74 6.09
N SER A 62 7.97 2.40 6.89
CA SER A 62 7.09 1.26 6.62
C SER A 62 5.63 1.62 6.81
N MET A 63 4.79 1.14 5.91
CA MET A 63 3.34 1.21 6.01
C MET A 63 2.83 0.03 6.82
N TYR A 64 2.09 0.30 7.89
CA TYR A 64 1.40 -0.71 8.68
C TYR A 64 -0.07 -0.73 8.28
N ILE A 65 -0.62 -1.91 8.05
CA ILE A 65 -2.01 -2.14 7.64
C ILE A 65 -2.67 -3.00 8.70
N LEU A 66 -3.82 -2.55 9.22
CA LEU A 66 -4.55 -3.25 10.27
C LEU A 66 -6.00 -3.53 9.84
N GLY A 67 -6.36 -4.82 9.93
CA GLY A 67 -7.73 -5.31 9.81
C GLY A 67 -8.38 -5.08 8.44
N GLY A 68 -9.65 -4.70 8.45
CA GLY A 68 -10.50 -4.50 7.28
C GLY A 68 -11.38 -5.70 6.94
N CYS A 69 -11.99 -5.68 5.76
CA CYS A 69 -12.83 -6.77 5.26
C CYS A 69 -12.32 -7.27 3.92
N ASP A 70 -12.06 -8.57 3.81
CA ASP A 70 -11.55 -9.20 2.59
C ASP A 70 -12.63 -9.45 1.52
N SER A 71 -12.25 -9.97 0.35
CA SER A 71 -13.18 -10.27 -0.75
C SER A 71 -14.29 -11.27 -0.37
N ALA A 72 -14.05 -12.16 0.59
CA ALA A 72 -15.06 -13.08 1.12
C ALA A 72 -15.98 -12.43 2.18
N ARG A 73 -15.88 -11.10 2.36
CA ARG A 73 -16.60 -10.30 3.36
C ARG A 73 -16.26 -10.69 4.81
N VAL A 74 -15.14 -11.36 5.04
CA VAL A 74 -14.67 -11.72 6.37
C VAL A 74 -13.96 -10.53 7.00
N ARG A 75 -14.33 -10.19 8.24
CA ARG A 75 -13.64 -9.16 9.04
C ARG A 75 -12.29 -9.71 9.49
N ARG A 76 -11.24 -8.95 9.21
CA ARG A 76 -9.86 -9.29 9.56
C ARG A 76 -9.43 -8.48 10.78
N ASN A 77 -8.60 -9.10 11.62
CA ASN A 77 -7.88 -8.44 12.73
C ASN A 77 -6.37 -8.70 12.62
N ASP A 78 -5.88 -8.97 11.41
CA ASP A 78 -4.47 -9.17 11.13
C ASP A 78 -3.76 -7.83 10.88
N MET A 79 -2.46 -7.81 11.15
CA MET A 79 -1.60 -6.67 10.87
C MET A 79 -0.50 -7.06 9.89
N TYR A 80 -0.21 -6.18 8.95
CA TYR A 80 0.88 -6.32 7.99
C TYR A 80 1.79 -5.10 8.04
N LYS A 81 3.08 -5.33 7.85
CA LYS A 81 4.10 -4.31 7.63
C LYS A 81 4.56 -4.40 6.19
N ILE A 82 4.45 -3.30 5.46
CA ILE A 82 5.01 -3.12 4.12
C ILE A 82 6.18 -2.15 4.23
N THR A 83 7.39 -2.66 4.05
CA THR A 83 8.60 -1.81 4.03
C THR A 83 8.67 -1.10 2.69
N ILE A 84 8.77 0.23 2.71
CA ILE A 84 8.90 1.06 1.52
C ILE A 84 10.40 1.19 1.18
N PRO A 85 10.79 0.97 -0.09
CA PRO A 85 12.17 1.20 -0.52
C PRO A 85 12.59 2.65 -0.30
N GLN A 86 13.81 2.88 0.20
CA GLN A 86 14.32 4.22 0.49
C GLN A 86 14.50 5.10 -0.76
N HIS A 87 14.53 4.50 -1.96
CA HIS A 87 14.76 5.21 -3.22
C HIS A 87 13.46 5.59 -3.94
N CYS A 88 12.30 5.17 -3.41
CA CYS A 88 10.98 5.63 -3.87
C CYS A 88 10.78 7.16 -3.69
N GLU A 89 11.68 7.83 -2.96
CA GLU A 89 11.60 9.25 -2.59
C GLU A 89 12.40 10.18 -3.52
N THR A 90 13.08 9.65 -4.54
CA THR A 90 13.90 10.45 -5.48
C THR A 90 13.25 10.58 -6.86
N ASP A 91 13.48 11.70 -7.53
CA ASP A 91 12.86 12.18 -8.80
C ASP A 91 12.89 11.22 -10.02
N ASP A 92 13.48 10.03 -9.90
CA ASP A 92 13.63 9.06 -10.98
C ASP A 92 12.38 8.18 -11.14
N HIS A 93 11.36 8.74 -11.82
CA HIS A 93 10.10 8.05 -12.12
C HIS A 93 10.26 6.68 -12.80
N GLU A 94 11.32 6.49 -13.60
CA GLU A 94 11.57 5.23 -14.30
C GLU A 94 12.06 4.10 -13.37
N ARG A 95 12.68 4.43 -12.23
CA ARG A 95 13.16 3.43 -11.26
C ARG A 95 12.05 2.92 -10.34
N ALA A 96 11.07 3.75 -10.02
CA ALA A 96 9.97 3.38 -9.13
C ALA A 96 9.10 2.22 -9.66
N ILE A 97 9.10 1.97 -10.98
CA ILE A 97 8.32 0.90 -11.62
C ILE A 97 8.90 -0.49 -11.32
N ASP A 98 10.21 -0.61 -11.06
CA ASP A 98 10.88 -1.87 -10.72
C ASP A 98 11.16 -2.00 -9.20
N GLU A 99 10.71 -1.03 -8.41
CA GLU A 99 10.93 -1.01 -6.97
C GLU A 99 9.96 -1.94 -6.23
N ARG A 100 10.55 -2.77 -5.37
CA ARG A 100 9.86 -3.88 -4.70
C ARG A 100 9.68 -3.59 -3.22
N ALA A 101 8.44 -3.36 -2.81
CA ALA A 101 8.08 -3.24 -1.40
C ALA A 101 8.03 -4.64 -0.76
N VAL A 102 8.62 -4.82 0.42
CA VAL A 102 8.66 -6.13 1.10
C VAL A 102 7.57 -6.19 2.17
N VAL A 103 6.75 -7.23 2.13
CA VAL A 103 5.62 -7.41 3.04
C VAL A 103 5.87 -8.55 4.02
N LYS A 104 5.53 -8.29 5.29
CA LYS A 104 5.55 -9.28 6.36
C LYS A 104 4.30 -9.15 7.23
N ARG A 105 3.74 -10.27 7.67
CA ARG A 105 2.72 -10.28 8.73
C ARG A 105 3.36 -9.87 10.06
N ALA A 106 2.80 -8.85 10.70
CA ALA A 106 3.23 -8.44 12.03
C ALA A 106 2.62 -9.40 13.08
N ARG A 107 3.41 -9.77 14.08
CA ARG A 107 2.97 -10.61 15.20
C ARG A 107 2.33 -9.75 16.27
#